data_AF-A0A849EHA0-F1
#
_entry.id   AF-A0A849EHA0-F1
#
_cell.length_a   1.000
_cell.length_b   1.000
_cell.length_c   1.000
_cell.angle_alpha   90.00
_cell.angle_beta   90.00
_cell.angle_gamma   90.00
#
_symmetry.space_group_name_H-M   'P 1'
#
loop_
_entity.id
_entity.type
_entity.pdbx_description
1 polymer ?
#
loop_
_entity_poly.entity_id
_entity_poly.type
_entity_poly.pdbx_seq_one_letter_code
_entity_poly.pdbx_strand_id
1 'polypeptide(L)' 'MSVLVYTESENGKFKKSAFEAASYAHKVAQEMGTTVTAVSFNIEDNSSLATYGVSKVLKIND' A
#
# COMPACT_ATOMS: atom_id res chain seq x y z
N MET A 1 1.67 -7.00 14.89
CA MET A 1 0.29 -7.13 14.37
C MET A 1 0.15 -6.10 13.27
N SER A 2 0.02 -6.50 12.01
CA SER A 2 0.22 -5.58 10.87
C SER A 2 -0.97 -4.65 10.60
N VAL A 3 -0.69 -3.45 10.08
CA VAL A 3 -1.69 -2.58 9.46
C VAL A 3 -1.88 -3.01 8.01
N LEU A 4 -3.14 -3.25 7.60
CA LEU A 4 -3.48 -3.60 6.22
C LEU A 4 -4.10 -2.37 5.52
N VAL A 5 -3.65 -2.08 4.30
CA VAL A 5 -4.21 -0.98 3.48
C VAL A 5 -4.59 -1.50 2.10
N TYR A 6 -5.79 -1.18 1.64
CA TYR A 6 -6.19 -1.41 0.25
C TYR A 6 -5.72 -0.23 -0.60
N THR A 7 -5.01 -0.53 -1.69
CA THR A 7 -4.47 0.47 -2.62
C THR A 7 -5.13 0.31 -3.98
N GLU A 8 -6.02 1.24 -4.30
CA GLU A 8 -6.77 1.27 -5.55
C GLU A 8 -5.88 1.61 -6.75
N SER A 9 -6.11 0.91 -7.86
CA SER A 9 -5.45 1.12 -9.14
C SER A 9 -6.46 1.41 -10.25
N GLU A 10 -6.01 2.10 -11.29
CA GLU A 10 -6.72 2.33 -12.54
C GLU A 10 -5.72 2.19 -13.69
N ASN A 11 -6.08 1.40 -14.71
CA ASN A 11 -5.20 1.10 -15.85
C ASN A 11 -3.78 0.65 -15.42
N GLY A 12 -3.69 -0.25 -14.44
CA GLY A 12 -2.42 -0.78 -13.96
C GLY A 12 -1.59 0.17 -13.09
N LYS A 13 -2.11 1.36 -12.74
CA LYS A 13 -1.40 2.39 -11.96
C LYS A 13 -2.17 2.80 -10.72
N PHE A 14 -1.48 3.10 -9.64
CA PHE A 14 -2.13 3.56 -8.42
C PHE A 14 -2.77 4.93 -8.57
N LYS A 15 -3.97 5.08 -8.00
CA LYS A 15 -4.59 6.40 -7.83
C LYS A 15 -3.87 7.20 -6.74
N LYS A 16 -4.01 8.53 -6.76
CA LYS A 16 -3.45 9.42 -5.74
C LYS A 16 -3.88 9.03 -4.32
N SER A 17 -5.14 8.63 -4.17
CA SER A 17 -5.72 8.14 -2.91
C SER A 17 -4.98 6.94 -2.32
N ALA A 18 -4.43 6.05 -3.15
CA ALA A 18 -3.68 4.89 -2.68
C ALA A 18 -2.37 5.30 -1.98
N PHE A 19 -1.68 6.34 -2.48
CA PHE A 19 -0.48 6.87 -1.86
C PHE A 19 -0.76 7.63 -0.56
N GLU A 20 -1.88 8.37 -0.52
CA GLU A 20 -2.34 9.05 0.69
C GLU A 20 -2.72 8.03 1.78
N ALA A 21 -3.46 6.98 1.42
CA ALA A 21 -3.80 5.89 2.31
C ALA A 21 -2.56 5.14 2.83
N ALA A 22 -1.60 4.84 1.95
CA ALA A 22 -0.34 4.20 2.32
C ALA A 22 0.46 5.04 3.33
N SER A 23 0.58 6.35 3.08
CA SER A 23 1.30 7.27 3.97
C SER A 23 0.66 7.35 5.35
N TYR A 24 -0.66 7.42 5.40
CA TYR A 24 -1.41 7.43 6.65
C TYR A 24 -1.26 6.11 7.40
N ALA A 25 -1.40 4.97 6.71
CA ALA A 25 -1.18 3.66 7.27
C ALA A 25 0.24 3.51 7.82
N HIS A 26 1.25 4.10 7.17
CA HIS A 26 2.62 4.09 7.65
C HIS A 26 2.76 4.82 8.99
N LYS A 27 2.17 6.00 9.13
CA LYS A 27 2.19 6.74 10.39
C LYS A 27 1.50 5.98 11.51
N VAL A 28 0.32 5.39 11.23
CA VAL A 28 -0.40 4.54 12.19
C VAL A 28 0.44 3.32 12.58
N ALA A 29 1.07 2.66 11.61
CA ALA A 29 1.91 1.50 11.88
C ALA A 29 3.14 1.85 12.73
N GLN A 30 3.77 3.02 12.50
CA GLN A 30 4.86 3.51 13.35
C GLN A 30 4.41 3.71 14.80
N GLU A 31 3.26 4.33 15.03
CA GLU A 31 2.70 4.56 16.37
C GLU A 31 2.35 3.25 17.08
N MET A 32 1.96 2.23 16.31
CA MET A 32 1.67 0.88 16.81
C MET A 32 2.91 -0.02 16.90
N GLY A 33 4.10 0.46 16.53
CA GLY A 33 5.33 -0.35 16.50
C GLY A 33 5.24 -1.54 15.54
N THR A 34 4.57 -1.38 14.40
CA THR A 34 4.34 -2.44 13.41
C THR A 34 4.58 -1.98 11.97
N THR A 35 4.22 -2.82 11.00
CA THR A 35 4.48 -2.62 9.56
C THR A 35 3.19 -2.55 8.76
N VAL A 36 3.25 -1.92 7.60
CA VAL A 36 2.14 -1.83 6.64
C VAL A 36 2.25 -2.94 5.60
N THR A 37 1.16 -3.66 5.38
CA THR A 37 0.96 -4.53 4.22
C THR A 37 -0.11 -3.92 3.33
N ALA A 38 0.22 -3.66 2.07
CA ALA A 38 -0.75 -3.19 1.08
C ALA A 38 -1.36 -4.35 0.31
N VAL A 39 -2.63 -4.25 -0.05
CA VAL A 39 -3.31 -5.15 -0.99
C VAL A 39 -3.66 -4.35 -2.24
N SER A 40 -3.19 -4.81 -3.39
CA SER A 40 -3.44 -4.20 -4.69
C SER A 40 -3.95 -5.22 -5.70
N PHE A 41 -4.73 -4.75 -6.66
CA PHE A 41 -5.30 -5.58 -7.71
C PHE A 41 -4.81 -5.08 -9.07
N ASN A 42 -4.45 -6.02 -9.95
CA ASN A 42 -4.14 -5.76 -11.36
C ASN A 42 -3.16 -4.58 -11.60
N ILE A 43 -2.20 -4.39 -10.69
CA ILE A 43 -1.19 -3.33 -10.79
C ILE A 43 -0.04 -3.80 -11.67
N GLU A 44 0.54 -2.96 -12.52
CA GLU A 44 1.73 -3.34 -13.28
C GLU A 44 2.96 -3.33 -12.36
N ASP A 45 3.19 -2.17 -11.72
CA ASP A 45 4.31 -1.91 -10.82
C ASP A 45 3.84 -1.44 -9.44
N ASN A 46 4.44 -2.01 -8.38
CA ASN A 46 4.15 -1.65 -7.00
C ASN A 46 5.32 -1.00 -6.25
N SER A 47 6.46 -0.81 -6.91
CA SER A 47 7.68 -0.26 -6.30
C SER A 47 7.45 1.12 -5.66
N SER A 48 6.58 1.92 -6.27
CA SER A 48 6.21 3.27 -5.81
C SER A 48 5.66 3.29 -4.38
N LEU A 49 4.97 2.24 -3.90
CA LEU A 49 4.41 2.20 -2.55
C LEU A 49 5.47 2.10 -1.44
N ALA A 50 6.67 1.60 -1.73
CA ALA A 50 7.74 1.51 -0.75
C ALA A 50 8.16 2.89 -0.23
N THR A 51 8.17 3.91 -1.11
CA THR A 51 8.44 5.32 -0.77
C THR A 51 7.42 5.90 0.21
N TYR A 52 6.22 5.33 0.25
CA TYR A 52 5.14 5.74 1.16
C TYR A 52 5.05 4.85 2.42
N GLY A 53 6.11 4.08 2.70
CA GLY A 53 6.26 3.33 3.95
C GLY A 53 5.58 1.97 3.98
N VAL A 54 5.15 1.45 2.82
CA VAL A 54 4.62 0.09 2.69
C VAL A 54 5.77 -0.92 2.76
N SER A 55 5.68 -1.85 3.71
CA SER A 55 6.72 -2.87 3.93
C SER A 55 6.53 -4.12 3.07
N LYS A 56 5.28 -4.43 2.71
CA LYS A 56 4.93 -5.58 1.87
C LYS A 56 3.74 -5.24 0.99
N VAL A 57 3.77 -5.68 -0.26
CA VAL A 57 2.62 -5.57 -1.18
C VAL A 57 2.13 -6.97 -1.54
N LEU A 58 0.85 -7.23 -1.33
CA LEU A 58 0.13 -8.39 -1.82
C LEU A 58 -0.56 -7.99 -3.13
N LYS A 59 0.05 -8.36 -4.25
CA LYS A 59 -0.49 -8.15 -5.58
C LYS A 59 -1.41 -9.32 -5.93
N ILE A 60 -2.70 -9.02 -6.14
CA ILE A 60 -3.69 -9.98 -6.60
C ILE A 60 -3.89 -9.75 -8.10
N ASN A 61 -3.63 -10.79 -8.89
CA ASN A 61 -3.96 -10.83 -10.32
C ASN A 61 -4.80 -12.08 -10.55
N ASP A 62 -5.69 -11.98 -11.52
CA ASP A 62 -6.32 -13.14 -12.15
C ASP A 62 -5.45 -13.61 -13.33
#